data_AF-A0A0F0H844-F1
#
_entry.id   AF-A0A0F0H844-F1
#
_cell.length_a   1.000
_cell.length_b   1.000
_cell.length_c   1.000
_cell.angle_alpha   90.00
_cell.angle_beta   90.00
_cell.angle_gamma   90.00
#
_symmetry.space_group_name_H-M   'P 1'
#
loop_
_entity.id
_entity.type
_entity.pdbx_description
1 polymer ?
#
loop_
_entity_poly.entity_id
_entity_poly.type
_entity_poly.pdbx_seq_one_letter_code
_entity_poly.pdbx_strand_id
1 'polypeptide(L)'
;LITQTATERAVSAALRRTRAGVADPDRPTGSFLFAGPTGVGKTELAKALAAFLFDDERAMVRSDMSAYGGKHSVARLVGAPPG
;
A
#
# COMPACT_ATOMS: atom_id res chain seq x y z
N LEU A 1 -9.00 -13.26 -9.46
CA LEU A 1 -8.57 -12.56 -8.22
C LEU A 1 -7.34 -13.29 -7.72
N ILE A 2 -6.26 -12.62 -7.32
CA ILE A 2 -5.02 -13.27 -6.86
C ILE A 2 -5.36 -14.23 -5.71
N THR A 3 -5.56 -15.51 -6.03
CA THR A 3 -5.68 -16.64 -5.12
C THR A 3 -4.29 -17.19 -4.82
N GLN A 4 -3.31 -16.31 -4.59
CA GLN A 4 -2.02 -16.73 -4.06
C GLN A 4 -2.11 -16.68 -2.55
N THR A 5 -2.24 -17.86 -1.95
CA THR A 5 -2.14 -18.06 -0.51
C THR A 5 -0.91 -17.39 0.11
N ALA A 6 0.15 -17.11 -0.65
CA ALA A 6 1.31 -16.36 -0.17
C ALA A 6 0.99 -14.89 0.14
N THR A 7 0.24 -14.20 -0.74
CA THR A 7 -0.15 -12.79 -0.56
C THR A 7 -1.07 -12.63 0.65
N GLU A 8 -2.10 -13.47 0.74
CA GLU A 8 -3.04 -13.48 1.87
C GLU A 8 -2.33 -13.76 3.20
N ARG A 9 -1.43 -14.76 3.21
CA ARG A 9 -0.62 -15.09 4.39
C ARG A 9 0.28 -13.93 4.82
N ALA A 10 0.94 -13.27 3.87
CA ALA A 10 1.81 -12.13 4.17
C ALA A 10 1.04 -10.95 4.77
N VAL A 11 -0.11 -10.60 4.17
CA VAL A 11 -0.98 -9.52 4.69
C VAL A 11 -1.54 -9.91 6.07
N SER A 12 -2.09 -11.12 6.21
CA SER A 12 -2.64 -11.60 7.50
C SER A 12 -1.59 -11.57 8.61
N ALA A 13 -0.36 -11.99 8.33
CA ALA A 13 0.72 -12.00 9.31
C ALA A 13 1.09 -10.59 9.80
N ALA A 14 1.17 -9.61 8.90
CA ALA A 14 1.46 -8.22 9.26
C ALA A 14 0.35 -7.61 10.14
N LEU A 15 -0.91 -7.85 9.77
CA LEU A 15 -2.06 -7.35 10.52
C LEU A 15 -2.17 -7.98 11.91
N ARG A 16 -1.90 -9.29 12.03
CA ARG A 16 -1.88 -10.00 13.32
C ARG A 16 -0.81 -9.45 14.25
N ARG A 17 0.41 -9.19 13.75
CA ARG A 17 1.49 -8.60 14.57
C ARG A 17 1.11 -7.22 15.10
N THR A 18 0.51 -6.39 14.24
CA THR A 18 0.07 -5.04 14.60
C THR A 18 -1.03 -5.08 15.65
N ARG A 19 -2.07 -5.90 15.46
CA ARG A 19 -3.16 -6.06 16.43
C ARG A 19 -2.70 -6.67 17.77
N ALA A 20 -1.67 -7.50 17.75
CA ALA A 20 -1.08 -8.08 18.95
C ALA A 20 -0.12 -7.13 19.69
N GLY A 21 0.13 -5.92 19.19
CA GLY A 21 1.07 -4.97 19.78
C GLY A 21 2.55 -5.39 19.66
N VAL A 22 2.86 -6.32 18.74
CA VAL A 22 4.22 -6.85 18.51
C VAL A 22 4.93 -6.09 17.39
N ALA A 23 4.21 -5.23 16.67
CA ALA A 23 4.81 -4.38 15.63
C ALA A 23 5.63 -3.25 16.26
N ASP A 24 6.75 -2.94 15.63
CA ASP A 24 7.58 -1.78 15.94
C ASP A 24 6.77 -0.49 15.72
N PRO A 25 6.59 0.37 16.75
CA PRO A 25 5.80 1.59 16.64
C PRO A 25 6.41 2.62 15.67
N ASP A 26 7.72 2.54 15.39
CA ASP A 26 8.42 3.43 14.47
C ASP A 26 8.33 2.97 13.00
N ARG A 27 7.58 1.88 12.73
CA ARG A 27 7.40 1.30 11.39
C ARG A 27 5.94 1.26 10.97
N PRO A 28 5.67 1.30 9.65
CA PRO A 28 4.32 1.06 9.14
C PRO A 28 3.78 -0.32 9.55
N THR A 29 2.48 -0.39 9.85
CA THR A 29 1.70 -1.64 10.08
C THR A 29 2.00 -2.74 9.07
N GLY A 30 2.24 -2.36 7.81
CA GLY A 30 2.74 -3.25 6.78
C GLY A 30 3.23 -2.47 5.56
N SER A 31 4.27 -2.99 4.92
CA SER A 31 4.77 -2.50 3.63
C SER A 31 4.78 -3.66 2.66
N PHE A 32 4.04 -3.54 1.56
CA PHE A 32 3.83 -4.62 0.60
C PHE A 32 4.17 -4.16 -0.81
N LEU A 33 4.76 -5.07 -1.60
CA LEU A 33 4.92 -4.91 -3.04
C LEU A 33 4.11 -5.99 -3.75
N PHE A 34 3.04 -5.58 -4.44
CA PHE A 34 2.27 -6.48 -5.29
C PHE A 34 2.75 -6.35 -6.74
N ALA A 35 3.33 -7.41 -7.29
CA ALA A 35 3.81 -7.47 -8.66
C ALA A 35 3.06 -8.54 -9.47
N GLY A 36 2.92 -8.33 -10.78
CA GLY A 36 2.28 -9.29 -11.69
C GLY A 36 1.60 -8.61 -12.90
N PRO A 37 0.95 -9.36 -13.80
CA PRO A 37 0.28 -8.82 -15.00
C PRO A 37 -0.86 -7.83 -14.68
N THR A 38 -1.29 -7.03 -15.65
CA THR A 38 -2.47 -6.17 -15.52
C THR A 38 -3.75 -6.98 -15.32
N GLY A 39 -4.76 -6.40 -14.67
CA GLY A 39 -6.06 -7.05 -14.48
C GLY A 39 -6.14 -8.13 -13.39
N VAL A 40 -5.03 -8.54 -12.76
CA VAL A 40 -5.04 -9.63 -11.76
C VAL A 40 -5.65 -9.25 -10.40
N GLY A 41 -5.88 -7.95 -10.13
CA GLY A 41 -6.56 -7.46 -8.92
C GLY A 41 -5.67 -6.81 -7.86
N LYS A 42 -4.44 -6.39 -8.18
CA LYS A 42 -3.53 -5.70 -7.24
C LYS A 42 -4.14 -4.45 -6.59
N THR A 43 -4.78 -3.60 -7.41
CA THR A 43 -5.43 -2.36 -6.94
C THR A 43 -6.66 -2.67 -6.09
N GLU A 44 -7.43 -3.68 -6.46
CA GLU A 44 -8.61 -4.10 -5.71
C GLU A 44 -8.23 -4.68 -4.33
N LEU A 45 -7.10 -5.39 -4.24
CA LEU A 45 -6.57 -5.82 -2.94
C LEU A 45 -6.20 -4.64 -2.04
N ALA A 46 -5.60 -3.58 -2.58
CA ALA A 46 -5.27 -2.37 -1.81
C ALA A 46 -6.52 -1.66 -1.28
N LYS A 47 -7.56 -1.53 -2.10
CA LYS A 47 -8.87 -0.99 -1.70
C LYS A 47 -9.55 -1.83 -0.62
N ALA A 48 -9.60 -3.14 -0.81
CA ALA A 48 -10.16 -4.07 0.17
C ALA A 48 -9.42 -3.99 1.52
N LEU A 49 -8.09 -3.79 1.49
CA LEU A 49 -7.30 -3.59 2.70
C LEU A 49 -7.64 -2.27 3.40
N ALA A 50 -7.85 -1.17 2.65
CA ALA A 50 -8.27 0.10 3.23
C ALA A 50 -9.64 0.00 3.91
N ALA A 51 -10.63 -0.60 3.21
CA ALA A 51 -11.94 -0.87 3.77
C ALA A 51 -11.85 -1.75 5.04
N PHE A 52 -11.00 -2.78 5.04
CA PHE A 52 -10.84 -3.65 6.21
C PHE A 52 -10.17 -2.96 7.41
N LEU A 53 -9.20 -2.08 7.17
CA LEU A 53 -8.43 -1.45 8.25
C LEU A 53 -9.07 -0.19 8.80
N PHE A 54 -9.76 0.57 7.96
CA PHE A 54 -10.27 1.90 8.28
C PHE A 54 -11.78 2.02 8.15
N ASP A 55 -12.48 0.92 7.85
CA ASP A 55 -13.94 0.88 7.61
C ASP A 55 -14.40 1.81 6.47
N ASP A 56 -13.47 2.24 5.61
CA ASP A 56 -13.72 3.11 4.46
C ASP A 56 -12.68 2.85 3.36
N GLU A 57 -13.15 2.46 2.17
CA GLU A 57 -12.28 2.31 1.00
C GLU A 57 -11.63 3.65 0.60
N ARG A 58 -12.31 4.77 0.84
CA ARG A 58 -11.85 6.12 0.49
C ARG A 58 -10.75 6.63 1.42
N ALA A 59 -10.49 5.94 2.53
CA ALA A 59 -9.32 6.19 3.37
C ALA A 59 -7.99 5.86 2.66
N MET A 60 -8.03 5.18 1.50
CA MET A 60 -6.86 4.96 0.67
C MET A 60 -6.39 6.25 0.00
N VAL A 61 -5.23 6.76 0.42
CA VAL A 61 -4.51 7.80 -0.32
C VAL A 61 -3.82 7.16 -1.53
N ARG A 62 -4.35 7.43 -2.73
CA ARG A 62 -3.82 6.90 -3.99
C ARG A 62 -2.91 7.91 -4.68
N SER A 63 -1.69 7.49 -5.00
CA SER A 63 -0.76 8.23 -5.85
C SER A 63 -0.52 7.49 -7.16
N ASP A 64 -0.67 8.18 -8.30
CA ASP A 64 -0.35 7.62 -9.61
C ASP A 64 1.15 7.73 -9.88
N MET A 65 1.85 6.59 -9.78
CA MET A 65 3.30 6.56 -9.94
C MET A 65 3.78 6.83 -11.37
N SER A 66 2.90 6.69 -12.38
CA SER A 66 3.25 6.98 -13.78
C SER A 66 3.56 8.47 -14.01
N ALA A 67 3.03 9.35 -13.15
CA ALA A 67 3.25 10.79 -13.22
C ALA A 67 4.67 11.23 -12.79
N TYR A 68 5.52 10.32 -12.28
CA TYR A 68 6.81 10.65 -11.67
C TYR A 68 8.05 10.24 -12.48
N GLY A 69 7.89 9.84 -13.76
CA GLY A 69 9.03 9.40 -14.58
C GLY A 69 10.00 10.50 -15.05
N GLY A 70 9.64 11.79 -14.91
CA GLY A 70 10.48 12.91 -15.33
C GLY A 70 11.52 13.35 -14.28
N LYS A 71 12.61 13.96 -14.71
CA LYS A 71 13.69 14.44 -13.81
C LYS A 71 13.22 15.40 -12.72
N HIS A 72 12.15 16.16 -12.97
CA HIS A 72 11.62 17.17 -12.03
C HIS A 72 10.26 16.80 -11.44
N SER A 73 9.66 15.66 -11.82
CA SER A 73 8.32 15.31 -11.33
C SER A 73 8.31 14.91 -9.86
N VAL A 74 9.45 14.51 -9.28
CA VAL A 74 9.58 14.16 -7.85
C VAL A 74 9.18 15.32 -6.93
N ALA A 75 9.40 16.58 -7.35
CA ALA A 75 9.00 17.76 -6.57
C ALA A 75 7.47 17.82 -6.31
N ARG A 76 6.66 17.15 -7.13
CA ARG A 76 5.21 17.02 -6.89
C ARG A 76 4.87 16.07 -5.74
N LEU A 77 5.77 15.13 -5.41
CA LEU A 77 5.60 14.18 -4.33
C LEU A 77 6.19 14.69 -3.01
N VAL A 78 7.38 15.30 -3.06
CA VAL A 78 8.14 15.70 -1.86
C VAL A 78 8.07 17.20 -1.55
N GLY A 79 7.49 18.00 -2.45
CA GLY A 79 7.52 19.45 -2.40
C GLY A 79 8.70 20.04 -3.17
N ALA A 80 8.56 21.29 -3.60
CA ALA A 80 9.67 22.04 -4.17
C ALA A 80 10.68 22.37 -3.05
N PRO A 81 12.00 22.29 -3.33
CA PRO A 81 13.00 22.84 -2.42
C PRO A 81 12.71 24.33 -2.16
N PRO A 82 13.08 24.85 -0.98
CA PRO A 82 13.06 26.29 -0.77
C PRO A 82 14.09 26.95 -1.71
N GLY A 83 13.63 27.84 -2.61
CA GLY A 83 14.48 28.66 -3.47
C GLY A 83 14.78 28.06 -4.84
#